data_AF-A0A7W4W7K3-F1
#
_entry.id   AF-A0A7W4W7K3-F1
#
_cell.length_a   1.000
_cell.length_b   1.000
_cell.length_c   1.000
_cell.angle_alpha   90.00
_cell.angle_beta   90.00
_cell.angle_gamma   90.00
#
_symmetry.space_group_name_H-M   'P 1'
#
loop_
_entity.id
_entity.type
_entity.pdbx_description
1 polymer ?
#
loop_
_entity_poly.entity_id
_entity_poly.type
_entity_poly.pdbx_seq_one_letter_code
_entity_poly.pdbx_strand_id
1 'polypeptide(L)'
;MIAIDWEDKFKRHDSNEIVGSELAIGGHRLSIHRHIYHEPDAWLSSCDGFFSQQKLSTKELDEAKVEALQLMQTELRSRIEQDKATLQEISNMNNPRLDKVI
;
A
#
# COMPACT_ATOMS: atom_id res chain seq x y z
N MET A 1 14.30 15.26 -8.24
CA MET A 1 14.39 13.85 -7.78
C MET A 1 14.05 13.88 -6.30
N ILE A 2 12.89 13.37 -5.89
CA ILE A 2 12.52 13.32 -4.47
C ILE A 2 13.32 12.19 -3.86
N ALA A 3 14.19 12.48 -2.90
CA ALA A 3 14.85 11.44 -2.13
C ALA A 3 13.79 10.77 -1.26
N ILE A 4 13.57 9.49 -1.48
CA ILE A 4 12.72 8.67 -0.62
C ILE A 4 13.61 8.22 0.54
N ASP A 5 13.34 8.77 1.72
CA ASP A 5 14.10 8.45 2.93
C ASP A 5 13.48 7.25 3.63
N TRP A 6 14.08 6.08 3.43
CA TRP A 6 13.69 4.86 4.13
C TRP A 6 14.34 4.85 5.50
N GLU A 7 13.55 4.64 6.54
CA GLU A 7 14.08 4.36 7.86
C GLU A 7 14.40 2.86 7.96
N ASP A 8 15.66 2.49 7.79
CA ASP A 8 16.12 1.12 8.01
C ASP A 8 16.06 0.80 9.51
N LYS A 9 15.10 -0.06 9.86
CA LYS A 9 14.80 -0.44 11.24
C LYS A 9 14.98 -1.92 11.39
N PHE A 10 16.22 -2.41 11.26
CA PHE A 10 16.64 -3.77 11.59
C PHE A 10 16.48 -4.08 13.09
N LYS A 11 15.26 -3.92 13.59
CA LYS A 11 14.84 -4.15 14.96
C LYS A 11 13.95 -5.38 14.92
N ARG A 12 14.21 -6.29 15.84
CA ARG A 12 13.24 -7.33 16.16
C ARG A 12 12.01 -6.64 16.75
N HIS A 13 10.92 -6.63 16.00
CA HIS A 13 9.64 -6.13 16.50
C HIS A 13 9.04 -7.15 17.50
N ASP A 14 9.38 -8.43 17.31
CA ASP A 14 8.92 -9.59 18.07
C ASP A 14 10.03 -10.64 18.15
N SER A 15 9.83 -11.74 18.88
CA SER A 15 10.76 -12.87 18.80
C SER A 15 10.88 -13.43 17.38
N ASN A 16 9.90 -13.16 16.49
CA ASN A 16 9.74 -13.84 15.21
C ASN A 16 9.84 -12.97 13.95
N GLU A 17 9.96 -11.65 14.10
CA GLU A 17 9.87 -10.70 12.98
C GLU A 17 11.08 -9.76 12.96
N ILE A 18 11.64 -9.57 11.77
CA ILE A 18 12.58 -8.48 11.48
C ILE A 18 11.85 -7.46 10.63
N VAL A 19 11.72 -6.24 11.14
CA VAL A 19 11.43 -5.10 10.28
C VAL A 19 12.71 -4.78 9.51
N GLY A 20 12.63 -4.72 8.19
CA GLY A 20 13.74 -4.30 7.33
C GLY A 20 13.78 -2.78 7.26
N SER A 21 12.69 -2.19 6.76
CA SER A 21 12.61 -0.75 6.52
C SER A 21 11.17 -0.24 6.60
N GLU A 22 11.02 1.02 6.99
CA GLU A 22 9.75 1.73 6.96
C GLU A 22 9.84 3.01 6.14
N LEU A 23 8.72 3.41 5.53
CA LEU A 23 8.57 4.65 4.79
C LEU A 23 7.24 5.30 5.12
N ALA A 24 7.27 6.57 5.53
CA ALA A 24 6.07 7.37 5.70
C ALA A 24 5.59 7.92 4.34
N ILE A 25 4.34 7.64 3.98
CA ILE A 25 3.69 8.10 2.75
C ILE A 25 2.33 8.70 3.11
N GLY A 26 2.19 10.03 3.02
CA GLY A 26 0.88 10.69 3.15
C GLY A 26 0.14 10.43 4.47
N GLY A 27 0.87 10.27 5.58
CA GLY A 27 0.30 9.92 6.90
C GLY A 27 0.16 8.43 7.15
N HIS A 28 0.47 7.60 6.16
CA HIS A 28 0.53 6.14 6.24
C HIS A 28 1.97 5.66 6.37
N ARG A 29 2.15 4.42 6.79
CA ARG A 29 3.43 3.74 6.98
C ARG A 29 3.47 2.48 6.15
N LEU A 30 4.29 2.52 5.11
CA LEU A 30 4.70 1.35 4.34
C LEU A 30 5.85 0.67 5.07
N SER A 31 5.67 -0.59 5.44
CA SER A 31 6.66 -1.38 6.18
C SER A 31 7.06 -2.59 5.38
N ILE A 32 8.35 -2.89 5.38
CA ILE A 32 8.92 -4.11 4.83
C ILE A 32 9.43 -4.94 5.98
N HIS A 33 8.91 -6.15 6.12
CA HIS A 33 9.21 -7.03 7.24
C HIS A 33 9.40 -8.47 6.77
N ARG A 34 10.02 -9.30 7.61
CA ARG A 34 10.33 -10.69 7.31
C ARG A 34 10.16 -11.54 8.54
N HIS A 35 9.43 -12.65 8.38
CA HIS A 35 9.25 -13.63 9.46
C HIS A 35 10.41 -14.62 9.41
N ILE A 36 11.34 -14.53 10.35
CA ILE A 36 12.60 -15.32 10.33
C ILE A 36 12.47 -16.74 10.86
N TYR A 37 11.31 -17.13 11.41
CA TYR A 37 11.06 -18.49 11.93
C TYR A 37 9.86 -19.19 11.29
N HIS A 38 9.27 -18.61 10.24
CA HIS A 38 8.18 -19.23 9.50
C HIS A 38 8.59 -19.43 8.04
N GLU A 39 8.58 -20.69 7.60
CA GLU A 39 8.67 -21.01 6.18
C GLU A 39 7.34 -20.69 5.48
N PRO A 40 7.35 -20.13 4.25
CA PRO A 40 8.52 -19.79 3.47
C PRO A 40 9.14 -18.46 3.88
N ASP A 41 10.46 -18.47 4.02
CA ASP A 41 11.29 -17.30 4.25
C ASP A 41 11.16 -16.28 3.09
N ALA A 42 10.49 -15.15 3.34
CA ALA A 42 10.20 -14.13 2.33
C ALA A 42 10.04 -12.73 2.95
N TRP A 43 10.38 -11.70 2.17
CA TRP A 43 9.99 -10.34 2.49
C TRP A 43 8.49 -10.14 2.30
N LEU A 44 7.92 -9.34 3.19
CA LEU A 44 6.52 -8.98 3.24
C LEU A 44 6.44 -7.46 3.23
N SER A 45 5.36 -6.95 2.65
CA SER A 45 5.02 -5.53 2.66
C SER A 45 3.67 -5.34 3.33
N SER A 46 3.54 -4.31 4.15
CA SER A 46 2.28 -3.89 4.75
C SER A 46 2.17 -2.36 4.70
N CYS A 47 0.95 -1.83 4.55
CA CYS A 47 0.71 -0.39 4.57
C CYS A 47 -0.62 -0.10 5.26
N ASP A 48 -0.58 0.62 6.38
CA ASP A 48 -1.76 0.93 7.17
C ASP A 48 -2.82 1.69 6.36
N GLY A 49 -4.08 1.25 6.45
CA GLY A 49 -5.18 1.83 5.67
C GLY A 49 -5.20 1.45 4.18
N PHE A 50 -4.16 0.80 3.65
CA PHE A 50 -4.09 0.32 2.27
C PHE A 50 -4.21 -1.20 2.16
N PHE A 51 -3.27 -1.94 2.74
CA PHE A 51 -3.25 -3.41 2.70
C PHE A 51 -2.53 -3.99 3.92
N SER A 52 -3.01 -5.13 4.41
CA SER A 52 -2.51 -5.75 5.65
C SER A 52 -1.16 -6.43 5.47
N GLN A 53 -1.01 -7.32 4.49
CA GLN A 53 0.24 -8.00 4.21
C GLN A 53 0.25 -8.57 2.79
N GLN A 54 1.32 -8.32 2.05
CA GLN A 54 1.57 -8.93 0.74
C GLN A 54 2.98 -9.51 0.68
N LYS A 55 3.09 -10.70 0.07
CA LYS A 55 4.37 -11.37 -0.12
C LYS A 55 5.11 -10.74 -1.30
N LEU A 56 6.37 -10.39 -1.08
CA LEU A 56 7.26 -9.90 -2.12
C LEU A 56 8.00 -11.07 -2.78
N SER A 57 8.33 -10.90 -4.05
CA SER A 57 8.96 -11.93 -4.87
C SER A 57 10.47 -12.07 -4.61
N THR A 58 11.12 -10.96 -4.24
CA THR A 58 12.57 -10.88 -4.03
C THR A 58 13.00 -11.25 -2.61
N LYS A 59 14.27 -11.63 -2.47
CA LYS A 59 14.96 -11.86 -1.20
C LYS A 59 15.88 -10.72 -0.78
N GLU A 60 16.14 -9.77 -1.68
CA GLU A 60 17.01 -8.62 -1.43
C GLU A 60 16.18 -7.43 -0.94
N LEU A 61 16.62 -6.77 0.14
CA LEU A 61 15.83 -5.70 0.78
C LEU A 61 15.62 -4.49 -0.12
N ASP A 62 16.65 -4.08 -0.87
CA ASP A 62 16.53 -2.92 -1.76
C ASP A 62 15.58 -3.17 -2.94
N GLU A 63 15.58 -4.39 -3.47
CA GLU A 63 14.59 -4.81 -4.46
C GLU A 63 13.18 -4.89 -3.83
N ALA A 64 13.08 -5.36 -2.59
CA ALA A 64 11.82 -5.43 -1.85
C ALA A 64 11.23 -4.04 -1.63
N LYS A 65 12.07 -3.02 -1.39
CA LYS A 65 11.65 -1.60 -1.33
C LYS A 65 11.02 -1.14 -2.62
N VAL A 66 11.63 -1.47 -3.76
CA VAL A 66 11.10 -1.12 -5.08
C VAL A 66 9.78 -1.85 -5.36
N GLU A 67 9.71 -3.15 -5.07
CA GLU A 67 8.49 -3.96 -5.28
C GLU A 67 7.34 -3.45 -4.39
N ALA A 68 7.61 -3.14 -3.12
CA ALA A 68 6.63 -2.58 -2.20
C ALA A 68 6.07 -1.23 -2.68
N LEU A 69 6.93 -0.37 -3.24
CA LEU A 69 6.50 0.90 -3.84
C LEU A 69 5.62 0.68 -5.08
N GLN A 70 5.92 -0.31 -5.91
CA GLN A 70 5.10 -0.66 -7.08
C GLN A 70 3.72 -1.19 -6.67
N LEU A 71 3.66 -2.03 -5.64
CA LEU A 71 2.39 -2.50 -5.07
C LEU A 71 1.57 -1.33 -4.54
N MET A 72 2.19 -0.44 -3.75
CA MET A 72 1.53 0.75 -3.22
C MET A 72 1.02 1.67 -4.34
N GLN A 73 1.81 1.87 -5.40
CA GLN A 73 1.40 2.67 -6.55
C GLN A 73 0.20 2.05 -7.27
N THR A 74 0.16 0.72 -7.38
CA THR A 74 -0.95 -0.02 -8.00
C THR A 74 -2.23 0.11 -7.17
N GLU A 75 -2.13 -0.07 -5.85
CA GLU A 75 -3.25 0.09 -4.93
C GLU A 75 -3.82 1.51 -4.94
N LEU A 76 -2.95 2.53 -4.91
CA LEU A 76 -3.36 3.94 -5.00
C LEU A 76 -4.11 4.23 -6.31
N ARG A 77 -3.62 3.71 -7.44
CA ARG A 77 -4.29 3.87 -8.73
C ARG A 77 -5.66 3.22 -8.74
N SER A 78 -5.78 1.99 -8.22
CA SER A 78 -7.05 1.28 -8.14
C SER A 78 -8.07 2.04 -7.30
N ARG A 79 -7.66 2.56 -6.13
CA ARG A 79 -8.53 3.38 -5.28
C ARG A 79 -8.97 4.68 -5.94
N ILE A 80 -8.06 5.39 -6.62
CA ILE A 80 -8.41 6.61 -7.37
C ILE A 80 -9.44 6.30 -8.47
N GLU A 81 -9.33 5.15 -9.15
CA GLU A 81 -10.30 4.72 -10.15
C GLU A 81 -11.66 4.38 -9.53
N GLN A 82 -11.68 3.69 -8.40
CA GLN A 82 -12.89 3.39 -7.64
C GLN A 82 -13.58 4.67 -7.16
N ASP A 83 -12.84 5.59 -6.54
CA ASP A 83 -13.37 6.86 -6.05
C ASP A 83 -13.97 7.70 -7.19
N LYS A 84 -13.31 7.73 -8.36
CA LYS A 84 -13.86 8.38 -9.55
C LYS A 84 -15.16 7.74 -10.02
N ALA A 85 -15.24 6.41 -10.02
CA ALA A 85 -16.46 5.70 -10.39
C ALA A 85 -17.60 6.01 -9.40
N THR A 86 -17.32 5.95 -8.09
CA THR A 86 -18.30 6.29 -7.04
C THR A 86 -18.78 7.74 -7.15
N LEU A 87 -17.89 8.70 -7.41
CA LEU A 87 -18.28 10.09 -7.63
C LEU A 87 -19.19 10.26 -8.86
N GLN A 88 -18.92 9.52 -9.94
CA GLN A 88 -19.78 9.53 -11.13
C GLN A 88 -21.17 8.97 -10.83
N GLU A 89 -21.25 7.86 -10.08
CA GLU A 89 -22.52 7.28 -9.64
C GLU A 89 -23.32 8.27 -8.78
N ILE A 90 -22.68 8.93 -7.82
CA ILE A 90 -23.31 9.96 -6.98
C ILE A 90 -23.83 11.13 -7.83
N SER A 91 -23.04 11.60 -8.80
CA SER A 91 -23.46 12.66 -9.72
C SER A 91 -24.68 12.25 -10.56
N ASN A 92 -24.73 10.99 -11.00
CA ASN A 92 -25.85 10.46 -11.78
C ASN A 92 -27.13 10.32 -10.93
N MET A 93 -27.00 9.95 -9.65
CA MET A 93 -28.11 9.90 -8.70
C MET A 93 -28.66 11.29 -8.34
N ASN A 94 -27.77 12.30 -8.26
CA ASN A 94 -28.11 13.68 -7.93
C ASN A 94 -28.54 14.51 -9.16
N ASN A 95 -28.78 13.91 -10.31
CA ASN A 95 -29.35 14.59 -11.46
C ASN A 95 -30.89 14.48 -11.36
N PRO A 96 -31.61 15.46 -10.76
CA PRO A 96 -33.06 15.43 -10.77
C PRO A 96 -33.49 15.40 -12.23
N ARG A 97 -34.30 14.40 -12.60
CA ARG A 97 -35.07 14.42 -13.85
C ARG A 97 -35.90 15.71 -13.87
N LEU A 98 -35.34 16.78 -14.41
CA LEU A 98 -36.05 17.98 -14.84
C LEU A 98 -36.57 17.78 -16.27
N ASP A 99 -36.96 16.56 -16.62
CA ASP A 99 -37.59 16.28 -17.89
C ASP A 99 -39.10 16.16 -17.71
N LYS A 100 -39.72 17.32 -17.93
CA LYS A 100 -41.03 17.53 -18.56
C LYS A 100 -42.26 17.14 -17.73
N VAL A 101 -42.65 18.07 -16.86
CA VAL A 101 -44.07 18.43 -16.76
C VAL A 101 -44.22 19.77 -17.49
N ILE A 102 -45.01 19.72 -18.57
CA ILE A 102 -45.65 20.78 -19.39
C ILE A 102 -45.47 20.45 -20.87
#